data_AF-A0A1Q3PJN3-F1
#
_entry.id   AF-A0A1Q3PJN3-F1
#
_cell.length_a   1.000
_cell.length_b   1.000
_cell.length_c   1.000
_cell.angle_alpha   90.00
_cell.angle_beta   90.00
_cell.angle_gamma   90.00
#
_symmetry.space_group_name_H-M   'P 1'
#
loop_
_entity.id
_entity.type
_entity.pdbx_description
1 polymer ?
#
loop_
_entity_poly.entity_id
_entity_poly.type
_entity_poly.pdbx_seq_one_letter_code
_entity_poly.pdbx_strand_id
1 'polypeptide(L)'
;MTPVSEHATLLLADDYQSINQRLLQLTDREWDVVSFVADGLTTAEIAACLVIERKSIENYKRRISKKLAISGRSNLVRFCIVNREYLRKLYILVQK
;
A
#
# COMPACT_ATOMS: atom_id res chain seq x y z
N MET A 1 -16.93 21.90 23.42
CA MET A 1 -17.16 23.09 22.57
C MET A 1 -15.87 23.35 21.83
N THR A 2 -15.74 23.14 20.53
CA THR A 2 -16.67 22.85 19.44
C THR A 2 -16.22 21.57 18.71
N PRO A 3 -17.14 20.87 18.02
CA PRO A 3 -16.85 19.57 17.44
C PRO A 3 -15.87 19.78 16.29
N VAL A 4 -14.86 18.90 16.17
CA VAL A 4 -14.08 18.82 14.94
C VAL A 4 -15.09 18.51 13.84
N SER A 5 -15.34 19.56 13.06
CA SER A 5 -16.44 19.72 12.12
C SER A 5 -16.74 18.44 11.37
N GLU A 6 -18.01 18.03 11.44
CA GLU A 6 -18.65 16.93 10.70
C GLU A 6 -18.40 17.00 9.18
N HIS A 7 -17.91 18.14 8.68
CA HIS A 7 -17.58 18.39 7.28
C HIS A 7 -16.13 18.05 6.89
N ALA A 8 -15.22 17.80 7.85
CA ALA A 8 -13.87 17.31 7.54
C ALA A 8 -13.88 15.84 7.06
N THR A 9 -14.95 15.12 7.37
CA THR A 9 -15.17 13.72 6.96
C THR A 9 -15.31 13.60 5.45
N LEU A 10 -15.93 14.58 4.76
CA LEU A 10 -16.16 14.49 3.31
C LEU A 10 -14.88 14.66 2.48
N LEU A 11 -14.00 15.61 2.84
CA LEU A 11 -12.74 15.85 2.12
C LEU A 11 -11.74 14.70 2.29
N LEU A 12 -11.78 13.98 3.42
CA LEU A 12 -10.98 12.77 3.61
C LEU A 12 -11.62 11.55 2.95
N ALA A 13 -12.96 11.48 2.88
CA ALA A 13 -13.67 10.33 2.32
C ALA A 13 -13.41 10.14 0.83
N ASP A 14 -13.36 11.21 0.04
CA ASP A 14 -13.08 11.11 -1.41
C ASP A 14 -11.66 10.59 -1.69
N ASP A 15 -10.68 11.09 -0.95
CA ASP A 15 -9.29 10.62 -1.02
C ASP A 15 -9.17 9.16 -0.53
N TYR A 16 -9.89 8.80 0.54
CA TYR A 16 -9.87 7.44 1.09
C TYR A 16 -10.61 6.42 0.21
N GLN A 17 -11.70 6.82 -0.43
CA GLN A 17 -12.44 5.97 -1.36
C GLN A 17 -11.63 5.74 -2.63
N SER A 18 -10.97 6.78 -3.15
CA SER A 18 -10.06 6.71 -4.29
C SER A 18 -8.87 5.78 -4.04
N ILE A 19 -8.21 5.88 -2.87
CA ILE A 19 -7.08 5.00 -2.57
C ILE A 19 -7.53 3.54 -2.43
N ASN A 20 -8.71 3.27 -1.88
CA ASN A 20 -9.25 1.92 -1.75
C ASN A 20 -9.52 1.28 -3.11
N GLN A 21 -10.13 2.03 -4.03
CA GLN A 21 -10.33 1.55 -5.40
C GLN A 21 -8.99 1.23 -6.09
N ARG A 22 -7.95 2.03 -5.86
CA ARG A 22 -6.61 1.77 -6.40
C ARG A 22 -5.92 0.57 -5.75
N LEU A 23 -6.11 0.37 -4.44
CA LEU A 23 -5.61 -0.81 -3.72
C LEU A 23 -6.26 -2.09 -4.26
N LEU A 24 -7.55 -2.06 -4.58
CA LEU A 24 -8.26 -3.20 -5.20
C LEU A 24 -7.78 -3.53 -6.63
N GLN A 25 -7.06 -2.63 -7.29
CA GLN A 25 -6.44 -2.88 -8.61
C GLN A 25 -5.05 -3.52 -8.53
N LEU A 26 -4.50 -3.68 -7.32
CA LEU A 26 -3.24 -4.40 -7.14
C LEU A 26 -3.46 -5.89 -7.43
N THR A 27 -2.51 -6.50 -8.13
CA THR A 27 -2.52 -7.96 -8.32
C THR A 27 -2.09 -8.67 -7.05
N ASP A 28 -2.32 -9.98 -6.95
CA ASP A 28 -1.92 -10.78 -5.78
C ASP A 28 -0.44 -10.62 -5.44
N ARG A 29 0.42 -10.65 -6.46
CA ARG A 29 1.87 -10.43 -6.28
C ARG A 29 2.22 -9.01 -5.85
N GLU A 30 1.47 -8.01 -6.29
CA GLU A 30 1.67 -6.63 -5.82
C GLU A 30 1.19 -6.47 -4.37
N TRP A 31 0.11 -7.16 -4.00
CA TRP A 31 -0.39 -7.24 -2.64
C TRP A 31 0.60 -7.89 -1.68
N ASP A 32 1.23 -9.00 -2.08
CA ASP A 32 2.30 -9.63 -1.31
C ASP A 32 3.43 -8.63 -1.02
N VAL A 33 3.88 -7.91 -2.05
CA VAL A 33 4.93 -6.89 -1.91
C VAL A 33 4.48 -5.75 -0.98
N VAL A 34 3.25 -5.25 -1.10
CA VAL A 34 2.72 -4.22 -0.19
C VAL A 34 2.70 -4.71 1.26
N SER A 35 2.25 -5.95 1.47
CA SER A 35 2.19 -6.59 2.79
C SER A 35 3.58 -6.69 3.42
N PHE A 36 4.57 -7.23 2.70
CA PHE A 36 5.92 -7.34 3.21
C PHE A 36 6.60 -5.99 3.47
N VAL A 37 6.34 -4.97 2.64
CA VAL A 37 6.84 -3.62 2.89
C VAL A 37 6.19 -3.03 4.14
N ALA A 38 4.90 -3.28 4.37
CA ALA A 38 4.19 -2.83 5.58
C ALA A 38 4.72 -3.53 6.84
N ASP A 39 5.21 -4.76 6.72
CA ASP A 39 5.91 -5.49 7.78
C ASP A 39 7.38 -5.05 7.96
N GLY A 40 7.87 -4.12 7.15
CA GLY A 40 9.20 -3.53 7.29
C GLY A 40 10.33 -4.30 6.61
N LEU A 41 10.02 -5.29 5.76
CA LEU A 41 11.03 -6.05 5.05
C LEU A 41 11.74 -5.17 4.00
N THR A 42 13.05 -5.39 3.86
CA THR A 42 13.88 -4.78 2.82
C THR A 42 13.62 -5.42 1.45
N THR A 43 13.96 -4.70 0.38
CA THR A 43 13.88 -5.24 -1.00
C THR A 43 14.58 -6.60 -1.15
N ALA A 44 15.67 -6.85 -0.40
CA ALA A 44 16.41 -8.11 -0.44
C ALA A 44 15.67 -9.25 0.26
N GLU A 45 15.06 -8.99 1.43
CA GLU A 45 14.27 -9.98 2.15
C GLU A 45 13.01 -10.34 1.39
N ILE A 46 12.30 -9.35 0.82
CA ILE A 46 11.11 -9.59 -0.01
C ILE A 46 11.47 -10.46 -1.22
N ALA A 47 12.60 -10.16 -1.88
CA ALA A 47 13.10 -10.94 -3.00
C ALA A 47 13.36 -12.41 -2.61
N ALA A 48 13.93 -12.64 -1.42
CA ALA A 48 14.13 -13.98 -0.88
C ALA A 48 12.81 -14.69 -0.57
N CYS A 49 11.86 -14.01 0.08
CA CYS A 49 10.53 -14.56 0.39
C CYS A 49 9.75 -14.96 -0.88
N LEU A 50 9.86 -14.17 -1.94
CA LEU A 50 9.16 -14.41 -3.21
C LEU A 50 9.98 -15.24 -4.21
N VAL A 51 11.21 -15.62 -3.88
CA VAL A 51 12.13 -16.40 -4.73
C VAL A 51 12.34 -15.76 -6.11
N ILE A 52 12.58 -14.44 -6.12
CA ILE A 52 12.81 -13.64 -7.34
C ILE A 52 13.92 -12.61 -7.14
N GLU A 53 14.38 -11.98 -8.22
CA GLU A 53 15.44 -10.97 -8.13
C GLU A 53 14.99 -9.66 -7.45
N ARG A 54 15.92 -9.00 -6.76
CA ARG A 54 15.71 -7.65 -6.18
C ARG A 54 15.20 -6.64 -7.21
N LYS A 55 15.66 -6.74 -8.46
CA LYS A 55 15.21 -5.87 -9.56
C LYS A 55 13.72 -6.04 -9.83
N SER A 56 13.18 -7.24 -9.70
CA SER A 56 11.76 -7.52 -9.82
C SER A 56 10.97 -6.86 -8.69
N ILE A 57 11.48 -6.88 -7.46
CA ILE A 57 10.84 -6.17 -6.33
C ILE A 57 10.81 -4.65 -6.56
N GLU A 58 11.89 -4.05 -7.06
CA GLU A 58 11.91 -2.63 -7.43
C GLU A 58 10.92 -2.32 -8.58
N ASN A 59 10.77 -3.24 -9.54
CA ASN A 59 9.75 -3.14 -10.58
C ASN A 59 8.32 -3.21 -10.01
N TYR A 60 8.04 -4.11 -9.07
CA TYR A 60 6.76 -4.17 -8.37
C TYR A 60 6.49 -2.87 -7.61
N LYS A 61 7.43 -2.39 -6.80
CA LYS A 61 7.31 -1.11 -6.07
C LYS A 61 7.01 0.07 -7.00
N ARG A 62 7.64 0.13 -8.18
CA ARG A 62 7.34 1.15 -9.20
C ARG A 62 5.92 1.03 -9.75
N ARG A 63 5.46 -0.20 -10.08
CA ARG A 63 4.10 -0.45 -10.59
C ARG A 63 3.04 -0.11 -9.54
N ILE A 64 3.24 -0.54 -8.30
CA ILE A 64 2.38 -0.23 -7.15
C ILE A 64 2.30 1.29 -6.96
N SER A 65 3.44 1.97 -6.89
CA SER A 65 3.49 3.44 -6.75
C SER A 65 2.69 4.14 -7.85
N LYS A 66 2.79 3.66 -9.11
CA LYS A 66 2.00 4.19 -10.22
C LYS A 66 0.49 3.93 -10.04
N LYS A 67 0.09 2.72 -9.65
CA LYS A 67 -1.33 2.36 -9.43
C LYS A 67 -1.94 3.16 -8.29
N LEU A 68 -1.20 3.38 -7.21
CA LEU A 68 -1.64 4.17 -6.05
C LEU A 68 -1.49 5.68 -6.26
N ALA A 69 -0.86 6.11 -7.36
CA ALA A 69 -0.40 7.48 -7.63
C ALA A 69 0.45 8.09 -6.49
N ILE A 70 1.29 7.26 -5.89
CA ILE A 70 2.27 7.68 -4.89
C ILE A 70 3.56 8.04 -5.62
N SER A 71 3.94 9.31 -5.56
CA SER A 71 5.19 9.81 -6.13
C SER A 71 6.27 9.90 -5.06
N GLY A 72 7.52 9.61 -5.42
CA GLY A 72 8.68 9.74 -4.53
C GLY A 72 9.27 8.40 -4.07
N ARG A 73 10.60 8.33 -3.98
CA ARG A 73 11.35 7.07 -3.79
C ARG A 73 11.01 6.33 -2.48
N SER A 74 10.74 7.07 -1.40
CA SER A 74 10.46 6.51 -0.08
C SER A 74 8.99 6.60 0.33
N ASN A 75 8.15 7.23 -0.48
CA ASN A 75 6.76 7.52 -0.10
C ASN A 75 5.89 6.26 -0.10
N LEU A 76 6.15 5.29 -0.98
CA LEU A 76 5.47 3.99 -0.92
C LEU A 76 5.76 3.27 0.40
N VAL A 77 7.03 3.24 0.83
CA VAL A 77 7.44 2.59 2.08
C VAL A 77 6.76 3.27 3.27
N ARG A 78 6.80 4.61 3.31
CA ARG A 78 6.13 5.38 4.37
C ARG A 78 4.62 5.12 4.38
N PHE A 79 3.97 5.09 3.22
CA PHE A 79 2.55 4.77 3.09
C PHE A 79 2.24 3.38 3.66
N CYS A 80 3.02 2.36 3.31
CA CYS A 80 2.82 0.99 3.82
C CYS A 80 2.98 0.91 5.34
N ILE A 81 4.02 1.54 5.90
CA ILE A 81 4.28 1.51 7.35
C ILE A 81 3.19 2.26 8.12
N VAL A 82 2.81 3.46 7.67
CA VAL A 82 1.79 4.29 8.34
C VAL A 82 0.41 3.61 8.31
N ASN A 83 0.09 2.89 7.24
CA ASN A 83 -1.21 2.25 7.04
C ASN A 83 -1.18 0.73 7.27
N ARG A 84 -0.17 0.20 8.00
CA ARG A 84 0.07 -1.25 8.14
C ARG A 84 -1.17 -2.05 8.55
N GLU A 85 -1.83 -1.62 9.63
CA GLU A 85 -3.01 -2.32 10.16
C GLU A 85 -4.18 -2.31 9.16
N TYR A 86 -4.33 -1.22 8.41
CA TYR A 86 -5.35 -1.09 7.38
C TYR A 86 -5.08 -2.01 6.19
N LEU A 87 -3.85 -2.00 5.68
CA LEU A 87 -3.43 -2.82 4.54
C LEU A 87 -3.50 -4.31 4.87
N ARG A 88 -3.15 -4.72 6.10
CA ARG A 88 -3.26 -6.11 6.54
C ARG A 88 -4.70 -6.60 6.57
N LYS A 89 -5.62 -5.79 7.11
CA LYS A 89 -7.06 -6.11 7.09
C LYS A 89 -7.57 -6.25 5.66
N LEU A 90 -7.17 -5.33 4.77
CA LEU A 90 -7.60 -5.38 3.38
C LEU A 90 -7.03 -6.59 2.63
N TYR A 91 -5.76 -6.93 2.85
CA TYR A 91 -5.11 -8.10 2.25
C TYR A 91 -5.87 -9.40 2.54
N ILE A 92 -6.29 -9.60 3.79
CA ILE A 92 -7.09 -10.77 4.21
C ILE A 92 -8.47 -10.80 3.53
N LEU A 93 -9.05 -9.63 3.24
CA LEU A 93 -10.35 -9.53 2.58
C LEU A 93 -10.27 -9.78 1.08
N VAL A 94 -9.16 -9.39 0.43
CA VAL A 94 -8.98 -9.50 -1.02
C VAL A 94 -8.48 -10.88 -1.44
N GLN A 95 -7.66 -11.55 -0.63
CA GLN A 95 -7.06 -12.86 -0.93
C GLN A 95 -7.94 -14.06 -0.49
N LYS A 96 -9.26 -13.89 -0.43
CA LYS A 96 -10.21 -14.97 -0.09
C LYS A 96 -10.43 -15.94 -1.25
#